data_AF-A0A553H0Z7-F1
#
_entry.id   AF-A0A553H0Z7-F1
#
_cell.length_a   1.000
_cell.length_b   1.000
_cell.length_c   1.000
_cell.angle_alpha   90.00
_cell.angle_beta   90.00
_cell.angle_gamma   90.00
#
_symmetry.space_group_name_H-M   'P 1'
#
loop_
_entity.id
_entity.type
_entity.pdbx_description
1 polymer ?
#
loop_
_entity_poly.entity_id
_entity_poly.type
_entity_poly.pdbx_seq_one_letter_code
_entity_poly.pdbx_strand_id
1 'polypeptide(L)'
;MSSRFCAFFCALAFGLPAFAAENALPHAQYLPPDDAGLRQERPEQQHLVQISEYAVVIGNQRQSSQQPIPITTPTWLRLKGKTLGKQPQAMQVLIAFDSEGKSLKRPAYDEASRTLTLNYPMAQYAALVDLLRNGPVYCQFLVYANGHVWADLHSGAVRVR
;
A
#
# COMPACT_ATOMS: atom_id res chain seq x y z
N MET A 1 -18.05 5.22 75.40
CA MET A 1 -16.71 4.94 74.80
C MET A 1 -16.89 3.83 73.77
N SER A 2 -16.18 3.91 72.64
CA SER A 2 -16.18 3.01 71.47
C SER A 2 -17.11 3.48 70.32
N SER A 3 -16.58 4.09 69.24
CA SER A 3 -16.06 3.45 67.99
C SER A 3 -17.23 2.99 67.10
N ARG A 4 -17.37 3.25 65.78
CA ARG A 4 -16.43 3.60 64.70
C ARG A 4 -17.14 4.29 63.52
N PHE A 5 -16.37 5.17 62.90
CA PHE A 5 -16.38 5.63 61.50
C PHE A 5 -16.37 4.47 60.46
N CYS A 6 -16.70 4.81 59.20
CA CYS A 6 -16.58 4.06 57.92
C CYS A 6 -17.92 3.56 57.35
N ALA A 7 -18.28 3.73 56.08
CA ALA A 7 -17.48 4.07 54.90
C ALA A 7 -18.32 4.86 53.88
N PHE A 8 -17.71 5.91 53.34
CA PHE A 8 -18.10 6.61 52.13
C PHE A 8 -17.88 5.65 50.94
N PHE A 9 -18.96 5.22 50.27
CA PHE A 9 -18.85 4.43 49.05
C PHE A 9 -18.61 5.39 47.86
N CYS A 10 -17.35 5.74 47.63
CA CYS A 10 -16.91 6.50 46.46
C CYS A 10 -16.99 5.60 45.22
N ALA A 11 -18.04 5.75 44.41
CA ALA A 11 -18.14 5.13 43.10
C ALA A 11 -17.19 5.85 42.13
N LEU A 12 -15.96 5.33 41.99
CA LEU A 12 -15.03 5.74 40.95
C LEU A 12 -15.47 5.09 39.63
N ALA A 13 -16.31 5.78 38.87
CA ALA A 13 -16.55 5.46 37.48
C ALA A 13 -15.23 5.69 36.72
N PHE A 14 -14.49 4.60 36.48
CA PHE A 14 -13.40 4.58 35.52
C PHE A 14 -13.98 4.91 34.14
N GLY A 15 -13.95 6.19 33.79
CA GLY A 15 -14.07 6.65 32.41
C GLY A 15 -12.85 6.14 31.66
N LEU A 16 -12.94 4.93 31.13
CA LEU A 16 -12.02 4.46 30.11
C LEU A 16 -12.06 5.50 28.98
N PRO A 17 -10.91 6.01 28.50
CA PRO A 17 -10.92 6.77 27.27
C PRO A 17 -11.46 5.81 26.21
N ALA A 18 -12.60 6.15 25.63
CA ALA A 18 -12.99 5.63 24.34
C ALA A 18 -11.90 6.09 23.37
N PHE A 19 -10.80 5.34 23.30
CA PHE A 19 -9.96 5.33 22.12
C PHE A 19 -10.94 5.03 21.01
N ALA A 20 -11.21 6.06 20.21
CA ALA A 20 -12.08 5.99 19.08
C ALA A 20 -11.71 4.69 18.36
N ALA A 21 -12.70 3.82 18.15
CA ALA A 21 -12.62 2.83 17.10
C ALA A 21 -12.60 3.62 15.79
N GLU A 22 -11.48 4.27 15.53
CA GLU A 22 -11.12 4.84 14.25
C GLU A 22 -11.21 3.66 13.30
N ASN A 23 -12.17 3.73 12.36
CA ASN A 23 -12.45 2.69 11.39
C ASN A 23 -11.14 2.06 10.92
N ALA A 24 -10.81 0.88 11.47
CA ALA A 24 -9.52 0.27 11.21
C ALA A 24 -9.42 0.09 9.70
N LEU A 25 -8.44 0.74 9.09
CA LEU A 25 -8.26 0.71 7.65
C LEU A 25 -8.12 -0.76 7.25
N PRO A 26 -9.03 -1.30 6.43
CA PRO A 26 -8.90 -2.68 5.98
C PRO A 26 -7.52 -2.85 5.36
N HIS A 27 -6.79 -3.87 5.81
CA HIS A 27 -5.46 -4.23 5.32
C HIS A 27 -4.31 -3.29 5.75
N ALA A 28 -4.50 -2.29 6.61
CA ALA A 28 -3.42 -1.36 6.99
C ALA A 28 -2.13 -2.02 7.51
N GLN A 29 -2.20 -3.23 8.07
CA GLN A 29 -1.03 -3.97 8.55
C GLN A 29 -0.03 -4.35 7.44
N TYR A 30 -0.42 -4.28 6.17
CA TYR A 30 0.43 -4.60 5.02
C TYR A 30 1.15 -3.36 4.46
N LEU A 31 0.81 -2.14 4.93
CA LEU A 31 1.51 -0.95 4.49
C LEU A 31 2.97 -0.98 4.96
N PRO A 32 3.92 -0.43 4.17
CA PRO A 32 5.31 -0.35 4.58
C PRO A 32 5.47 0.41 5.91
N PRO A 33 6.53 0.12 6.67
CA PRO A 33 6.89 0.89 7.86
C PRO A 33 7.00 2.39 7.55
N ASP A 34 6.75 3.20 8.57
CA ASP A 34 6.88 4.65 8.50
C ASP A 34 8.03 5.12 9.38
N ASP A 35 9.23 4.70 9.00
CA ASP A 35 10.46 4.92 9.77
C ASP A 35 10.76 6.43 9.94
N ALA A 36 10.32 7.25 9.00
CA ALA A 36 10.47 8.70 9.02
C ALA A 36 9.27 9.43 9.66
N GLY A 37 8.25 8.71 10.13
CA GLY A 37 7.07 9.28 10.79
C GLY A 37 6.31 10.28 9.92
N LEU A 38 6.18 10.03 8.62
CA LEU A 38 5.54 10.93 7.66
C LEU A 38 4.03 10.72 7.53
N ARG A 39 3.45 9.69 8.18
CA ARG A 39 2.00 9.39 8.18
C ARG A 39 1.24 10.00 9.36
N GLN A 40 1.72 11.10 9.95
CA GLN A 40 1.07 11.72 11.12
C GLN A 40 -0.29 12.33 10.82
N GLU A 41 -0.52 12.73 9.56
CA GLU A 41 -1.76 13.35 9.12
C GLU A 41 -2.78 12.30 8.66
N ARG A 42 -4.03 12.71 8.54
CA ARG A 42 -5.06 11.86 7.94
C ARG A 42 -4.85 11.82 6.42
N PRO A 43 -4.84 10.63 5.77
CA PRO A 43 -4.74 10.57 4.32
C PRO A 43 -5.94 11.23 3.66
N GLU A 44 -5.71 11.97 2.58
CA GLU A 44 -6.75 12.58 1.75
C GLU A 44 -7.52 11.53 0.97
N GLN A 45 -6.81 10.51 0.50
CA GLN A 45 -7.39 9.40 -0.23
C GLN A 45 -6.87 8.07 0.28
N GLN A 46 -7.76 7.09 0.32
CA GLN A 46 -7.43 5.72 0.64
C GLN A 46 -8.12 4.81 -0.35
N HIS A 47 -7.33 3.90 -0.90
CA HIS A 47 -7.79 2.93 -1.89
C HIS A 47 -7.31 1.54 -1.51
N LEU A 48 -8.22 0.58 -1.61
CA LEU A 48 -7.91 -0.85 -1.54
C LEU A 48 -8.41 -1.47 -2.83
N VAL A 49 -7.52 -1.84 -3.73
CA VAL A 49 -7.83 -2.36 -5.06
C VAL A 49 -7.67 -3.87 -5.03
N GLN A 50 -8.70 -4.63 -5.41
CA GLN A 50 -8.54 -6.05 -5.71
C GLN A 50 -8.10 -6.20 -7.16
N ILE A 51 -6.93 -6.82 -7.36
CA ILE A 51 -6.35 -7.06 -8.68
C ILE A 51 -7.10 -8.21 -9.35
N SER A 52 -7.49 -8.00 -10.61
CA SER A 52 -8.22 -8.96 -11.43
C SER A 52 -7.47 -9.37 -12.69
N GLU A 53 -6.56 -8.54 -13.18
CA GLU A 53 -5.77 -8.81 -14.39
C GLU A 53 -4.33 -8.36 -14.19
N TYR A 54 -3.38 -9.08 -14.80
CA TYR A 54 -2.01 -8.62 -14.95
C TYR A 54 -1.47 -8.91 -16.35
N ALA A 55 -0.55 -8.07 -16.81
CA ALA A 55 0.22 -8.26 -18.02
C ALA A 55 1.68 -7.89 -17.77
N VAL A 56 2.60 -8.75 -18.18
CA VAL A 56 4.03 -8.45 -18.17
C VAL A 56 4.39 -7.84 -19.53
N VAL A 57 5.06 -6.69 -19.50
CA VAL A 57 5.57 -6.02 -20.70
C VAL A 57 7.09 -5.98 -20.58
N ILE A 58 7.74 -6.80 -21.40
CA ILE A 58 9.20 -6.86 -21.53
C ILE A 58 9.53 -6.15 -22.84
N GLY A 59 9.98 -4.90 -22.75
CA GLY A 59 10.24 -4.07 -23.93
C GLY A 59 11.69 -3.62 -23.97
N ASN A 60 12.36 -3.85 -25.11
CA ASN A 60 13.64 -3.24 -25.42
C ASN A 60 13.42 -2.23 -26.55
N GLN A 61 13.32 -0.94 -26.22
CA GLN A 61 13.39 0.13 -27.22
C GLN A 61 14.74 0.82 -27.13
N ARG A 62 15.65 0.44 -28.04
CA ARG A 62 16.89 1.17 -28.30
C ARG A 62 16.55 2.43 -29.09
N GLN A 63 16.80 3.62 -28.54
CA GLN A 63 16.97 4.79 -29.38
C GLN A 63 18.27 4.62 -30.17
N SER A 64 18.17 4.59 -31.50
CA SER A 64 19.22 4.07 -32.37
C SER A 64 20.53 4.90 -32.39
N SER A 65 20.52 6.11 -31.83
CA SER A 65 21.46 7.17 -32.22
C SER A 65 22.57 7.55 -31.22
N GLN A 66 22.70 6.93 -30.03
CA GLN A 66 23.79 7.27 -29.10
C GLN A 66 24.43 6.06 -28.40
N GLN A 67 25.76 6.06 -28.34
CA GLN A 67 26.61 5.06 -27.69
C GLN A 67 27.64 5.82 -26.81
N PRO A 68 28.04 5.32 -25.62
CA PRO A 68 27.57 4.13 -24.89
C PRO A 68 26.68 4.50 -23.69
N ILE A 69 25.48 3.92 -23.62
CA ILE A 69 24.59 4.00 -22.44
C ILE A 69 24.31 2.55 -21.98
N PRO A 70 24.29 2.26 -20.67
CA PRO A 70 23.90 0.95 -20.16
C PRO A 70 22.56 0.49 -20.76
N ILE A 71 22.51 -0.76 -21.22
CA ILE A 71 21.28 -1.37 -21.73
C ILE A 71 20.34 -1.59 -20.53
N THR A 72 19.49 -0.61 -20.22
CA THR A 72 18.39 -0.82 -19.27
C THR A 72 17.16 -1.23 -20.07
N THR A 73 16.79 -2.50 -20.00
CA THR A 73 15.51 -2.98 -20.56
C THR A 73 14.43 -2.72 -19.52
N PRO A 74 13.52 -1.75 -19.72
CA PRO A 74 12.45 -1.53 -18.77
C PRO A 74 11.54 -2.75 -18.75
N THR A 75 11.41 -3.39 -17.59
CA THR A 75 10.41 -4.42 -17.36
C THR A 75 9.24 -3.78 -16.62
N TRP A 76 8.05 -3.93 -17.17
CA TRP A 76 6.83 -3.43 -16.57
C TRP A 76 5.89 -4.58 -16.23
N LEU A 77 5.23 -4.46 -15.10
CA LEU A 77 4.08 -5.28 -14.75
C LEU A 77 2.87 -4.37 -14.63
N ARG A 78 1.89 -4.58 -15.52
CA ARG A 78 0.66 -3.81 -15.61
C ARG A 78 -0.45 -4.58 -14.93
N LEU A 79 -1.08 -3.99 -13.94
CA LEU A 79 -2.18 -4.59 -13.21
C LEU A 79 -3.45 -3.77 -13.43
N LYS A 80 -4.59 -4.45 -13.45
CA LYS A 80 -5.90 -3.82 -13.37
C LYS A 80 -6.70 -4.43 -12.24
N GLY A 81 -7.51 -3.61 -11.61
CA GLY A 81 -8.39 -4.05 -10.55
C GLY A 81 -9.53 -3.08 -10.33
N LYS A 82 -10.30 -3.35 -9.27
CA LYS A 82 -11.38 -2.46 -8.82
C LYS A 82 -11.19 -2.12 -7.36
N THR A 83 -11.49 -0.87 -6.98
CA THR A 83 -11.54 -0.48 -5.57
C THR A 83 -12.60 -1.29 -4.84
N LEU A 84 -12.29 -1.68 -3.61
CA LEU A 84 -13.23 -2.25 -2.67
C LEU A 84 -13.93 -1.11 -1.94
N GLY A 85 -15.26 -1.13 -1.93
CA GLY A 85 -16.08 -0.10 -1.31
C GLY A 85 -17.50 -0.11 -1.85
N LYS A 86 -18.30 0.88 -1.42
CA LYS A 86 -19.71 1.01 -1.84
C LYS A 86 -19.85 1.27 -3.35
N GLN A 87 -18.85 1.89 -3.96
CA GLN A 87 -18.82 2.21 -5.40
C GLN A 87 -17.47 1.78 -5.98
N PRO A 88 -17.35 0.53 -6.48
CA PRO A 88 -16.11 0.04 -7.06
C PRO A 88 -15.73 0.83 -8.31
N GLN A 89 -14.48 1.28 -8.37
CA GLN A 89 -13.91 2.03 -9.49
C GLN A 89 -12.77 1.24 -10.12
N ALA A 90 -12.71 1.20 -11.44
CA ALA A 90 -11.58 0.62 -12.16
C ALA A 90 -10.30 1.41 -11.88
N MET A 91 -9.21 0.69 -11.61
CA MET A 91 -7.89 1.24 -11.32
C MET A 91 -6.81 0.49 -12.08
N GLN A 92 -5.77 1.21 -12.46
CA GLN A 92 -4.54 0.64 -13.01
C GLN A 92 -3.41 0.77 -12.00
N VAL A 93 -2.62 -0.29 -11.83
CA VAL A 93 -1.34 -0.24 -11.11
C VAL A 93 -0.24 -0.59 -12.08
N LEU A 94 0.74 0.29 -12.22
CA LEU A 94 1.89 0.13 -13.09
C LEU A 94 3.13 -0.06 -12.23
N ILE A 95 3.78 -1.20 -12.36
CA ILE A 95 4.99 -1.53 -11.63
C ILE A 95 6.18 -1.46 -12.58
N ALA A 96 7.13 -0.58 -12.29
CA ALA A 96 8.43 -0.51 -12.95
C ALA A 96 9.44 -1.36 -12.16
N PHE A 97 10.25 -2.15 -12.88
CA PHE A 97 11.39 -2.84 -12.30
C PHE A 97 12.69 -2.19 -12.79
N ASP A 98 13.45 -1.64 -11.85
CA ASP A 98 14.73 -0.97 -12.11
C ASP A 98 15.91 -1.85 -11.67
N SER A 99 17.06 -1.59 -12.31
CA SER A 99 18.34 -2.23 -11.97
C SER A 99 18.88 -1.71 -10.63
N GLU A 100 19.56 -2.58 -9.89
CA GLU A 100 20.14 -2.27 -8.58
C GLU A 100 21.16 -1.11 -8.64
N GLY A 101 21.21 -0.29 -7.59
CA GLY A 101 22.22 0.78 -7.43
C GLY A 101 21.69 2.22 -7.45
N LYS A 102 20.38 2.45 -7.59
CA LYS A 102 19.74 3.76 -7.42
C LYS A 102 18.64 3.66 -6.38
N SER A 103 18.45 4.70 -5.57
CA SER A 103 17.27 4.82 -4.71
C SER A 103 16.02 4.67 -5.55
N LEU A 104 15.12 3.77 -5.14
CA LEU A 104 13.86 3.57 -5.83
C LEU A 104 13.04 4.86 -5.82
N LYS A 105 12.38 5.16 -6.94
CA LYS A 105 11.45 6.29 -7.00
C LYS A 105 10.27 6.03 -6.06
N ARG A 106 9.83 7.08 -5.37
CA ARG A 106 8.62 7.04 -4.54
C ARG A 106 7.39 6.64 -5.38
N PRO A 107 6.42 5.93 -4.79
CA PRO A 107 5.12 5.72 -5.40
C PRO A 107 4.47 7.05 -5.84
N ALA A 108 3.71 7.01 -6.94
CA ALA A 108 3.00 8.17 -7.46
C ALA A 108 1.60 7.77 -7.93
N TYR A 109 0.60 8.59 -7.60
CA TYR A 109 -0.78 8.37 -8.01
C TYR A 109 -1.25 9.52 -8.90
N ASP A 110 -1.76 9.17 -10.08
CA ASP A 110 -2.44 10.10 -10.99
C ASP A 110 -3.95 9.86 -10.94
N GLU A 111 -4.67 10.83 -10.38
CA GLU A 111 -6.11 10.76 -10.21
C GLU A 111 -6.88 10.83 -11.53
N ALA A 112 -6.38 11.58 -12.51
CA ALA A 112 -7.06 11.76 -13.80
C ALA A 112 -7.13 10.44 -14.58
N SER A 113 -6.03 9.69 -14.60
CA SER A 113 -5.98 8.36 -15.24
C SER A 113 -6.30 7.20 -14.29
N ARG A 114 -6.43 7.47 -12.98
CA ARG A 114 -6.56 6.45 -11.91
C ARG A 114 -5.46 5.41 -11.99
N THR A 115 -4.23 5.89 -12.15
CA THR A 115 -3.04 5.05 -12.28
C THR A 115 -2.12 5.26 -11.08
N LEU A 116 -1.89 4.18 -10.32
CA LEU A 116 -0.82 4.12 -9.33
C LEU A 116 0.45 3.59 -9.99
N THR A 117 1.57 4.27 -9.81
CA THR A 117 2.89 3.81 -10.25
C THR A 117 3.74 3.41 -9.05
N LEU A 118 4.29 2.19 -9.09
CA LEU A 118 5.20 1.63 -8.10
C LEU A 118 6.52 1.26 -8.73
N ASN A 119 7.59 1.25 -7.94
CA ASN A 119 8.93 0.93 -8.39
C ASN A 119 9.51 -0.12 -7.45
N TYR A 120 9.91 -1.27 -8.01
CA TYR A 120 10.54 -2.35 -7.25
C TYR A 120 11.91 -2.68 -7.84
N PRO A 121 12.85 -3.22 -7.04
CA PRO A 121 14.07 -3.81 -7.57
C PRO A 121 13.73 -4.98 -8.48
N MET A 122 14.53 -5.20 -9.53
CA MET A 122 14.39 -6.35 -10.43
C MET A 122 14.33 -7.70 -9.68
N ALA A 123 15.04 -7.83 -8.56
CA ALA A 123 15.04 -9.04 -7.72
C ALA A 123 13.64 -9.43 -7.19
N GLN A 124 12.70 -8.48 -7.08
CA GLN A 124 11.34 -8.76 -6.61
C GLN A 124 10.38 -9.23 -7.71
N TYR A 125 10.78 -9.16 -8.99
CA TYR A 125 9.92 -9.50 -10.12
C TYR A 125 9.30 -10.90 -10.00
N ALA A 126 10.13 -11.92 -9.72
CA ALA A 126 9.65 -13.29 -9.63
C ALA A 126 8.63 -13.47 -8.49
N ALA A 127 8.92 -12.92 -7.30
CA ALA A 127 8.03 -12.99 -6.15
C ALA A 127 6.67 -12.31 -6.40
N LEU A 128 6.67 -11.15 -7.06
CA LEU A 128 5.45 -10.44 -7.44
C LEU A 128 4.60 -11.23 -8.45
N VAL A 129 5.23 -11.85 -9.44
CA VAL A 129 4.52 -12.70 -10.41
C VAL A 129 3.97 -13.96 -9.74
N ASP A 130 4.73 -14.58 -8.84
CA ASP A 130 4.27 -15.75 -8.10
C ASP A 130 3.11 -15.39 -7.17
N LEU A 131 3.15 -14.23 -6.51
CA LEU A 131 2.03 -13.71 -5.72
C LEU A 131 0.75 -13.61 -6.56
N LEU A 132 0.85 -13.05 -7.77
CA LEU A 132 -0.28 -12.89 -8.69
C LEU A 132 -0.86 -14.21 -9.21
N ARG A 133 -0.06 -15.28 -9.23
CA ARG A 133 -0.50 -16.60 -9.71
C ARG A 133 -1.20 -17.44 -8.65
N ASN A 134 -0.95 -17.16 -7.38
CA ASN A 134 -1.27 -18.07 -6.28
C ASN A 134 -2.45 -17.62 -5.39
N GLY A 135 -3.21 -16.60 -5.79
CA GLY A 135 -4.40 -16.21 -5.04
C GLY A 135 -4.91 -14.80 -5.36
N PRO A 136 -5.89 -14.31 -4.59
CA PRO A 136 -6.30 -12.92 -4.67
C PRO A 136 -5.12 -12.03 -4.27
N VAL A 137 -4.92 -10.97 -5.03
CA VAL A 137 -3.94 -9.92 -4.73
C VAL A 137 -4.66 -8.61 -4.55
N TYR A 138 -4.24 -7.87 -3.53
CA TYR A 138 -4.73 -6.54 -3.24
C TYR A 138 -3.58 -5.55 -3.41
N CYS A 139 -3.91 -4.37 -3.90
CA CYS A 139 -3.03 -3.22 -3.83
C CYS A 139 -3.69 -2.18 -2.93
N GLN A 140 -3.04 -1.87 -1.82
CA GLN A 140 -3.50 -0.81 -0.92
C GLN A 140 -2.62 0.42 -1.11
N PHE A 141 -3.23 1.60 -1.14
CA PHE A 141 -2.46 2.84 -1.09
C PHE A 141 -3.20 3.99 -0.42
N LEU A 142 -2.40 4.89 0.16
CA LEU A 142 -2.80 6.10 0.85
C LEU A 142 -2.14 7.30 0.19
N VAL A 143 -2.90 8.36 -0.05
CA VAL A 143 -2.41 9.64 -0.60
C VAL A 143 -2.55 10.70 0.48
N TYR A 144 -1.46 11.43 0.73
CA TYR A 144 -1.40 12.49 1.74
C TYR A 144 -1.27 13.86 1.08
N ALA A 145 -1.70 14.90 1.81
CA ALA A 145 -1.65 16.30 1.35
C ALA A 145 -0.22 16.78 1.00
N ASN A 146 0.80 16.19 1.64
CA ASN A 146 2.21 16.45 1.35
C ASN A 146 2.70 15.83 0.02
N GLY A 147 1.80 15.19 -0.75
CA GLY A 147 2.11 14.54 -2.02
C GLY A 147 2.79 13.17 -1.89
N HIS A 148 2.96 12.65 -0.68
CA HIS A 148 3.47 11.31 -0.48
C HIS A 148 2.38 10.26 -0.68
N VAL A 149 2.78 9.14 -1.29
CA VAL A 149 1.94 7.97 -1.48
C VAL A 149 2.59 6.78 -0.80
N TRP A 150 1.87 6.14 0.12
CA TRP A 150 2.25 4.82 0.66
C TRP A 150 1.44 3.77 -0.04
N ALA A 151 2.10 2.71 -0.49
CA ALA A 151 1.44 1.66 -1.22
C ALA A 151 2.11 0.31 -0.98
N ASP A 152 1.33 -0.76 -1.09
CA ASP A 152 1.81 -2.14 -1.06
C ASP A 152 0.98 -3.07 -1.96
N LEU A 153 1.56 -4.22 -2.31
CA LEU A 153 0.87 -5.36 -2.90
C LEU A 153 0.98 -6.59 -2.01
N HIS A 154 -0.16 -7.22 -1.74
CA HIS A 154 -0.21 -8.34 -0.82
C HIS A 154 -1.35 -9.31 -1.13
N SER A 155 -1.25 -10.54 -0.64
CA SER A 155 -2.30 -11.57 -0.77
C SER A 155 -3.48 -11.38 0.19
N GLY A 156 -3.33 -10.49 1.18
CA GLY A 156 -4.15 -10.56 2.39
C GLY A 156 -3.84 -11.84 3.18
N ALA A 157 -4.71 -12.16 4.14
CA ALA A 157 -4.54 -13.35 4.96
C ALA A 157 -4.95 -14.62 4.18
N VAL A 158 -3.99 -15.53 3.98
CA VAL A 158 -4.24 -16.83 3.34
C VAL A 158 -4.27 -17.91 4.42
N ARG A 159 -5.37 -18.69 4.47
CA ARG A 159 -5.47 -19.85 5.36
C ARG A 159 -4.75 -21.04 4.74
N VAL A 160 -3.72 -21.53 5.42
CA VAL A 160 -3.06 -22.79 5.08
C VAL A 160 -3.98 -23.94 5.51
N ARG A 161 -4.10 -24.95 4.65
CA ARG A 161 -4.87 -26.18 4.93
C ARG A 161 -3.94 -27.27 5.42
#